data_AF-A0AAW2JZ03-F1
#
_entry.id   AF-A0AAW2JZ03-F1
#
_cell.length_a   1.000
_cell.length_b   1.000
_cell.length_c   1.000
_cell.angle_alpha   90.00
_cell.angle_beta   90.00
_cell.angle_gamma   90.00
#
_symmetry.space_group_name_H-M   'P 1'
#
loop_
_entity.id
_entity.type
_entity.pdbx_description
1 polymer ?
#
loop_
_entity_poly.entity_id
_entity_poly.type
_entity_poly.pdbx_seq_one_letter_code
_entity_poly.pdbx_strand_id
1 'polypeptide(L)'
;MHQWLHEKRCEEADHLVRYVYNQSQNPNGLVNVRIVAQHSCGNVIRKIMFSKRFFGTGMKDGGPGLEEEEHADALFMILKYLHAFAIADYFPWLEVFDLDGNKRILKDAIKGVRKYQDSKINKRVEM
;
A
#
# COMPACT_ATOMS: atom_id res chain seq x y z
N MET A 1 6.00 -22.64 -11.01
CA MET A 1 5.35 -21.52 -10.31
C MET A 1 4.47 -22.10 -9.22
N HIS A 2 4.58 -21.67 -7.96
CA HIS A 2 3.80 -22.27 -6.86
C HIS A 2 2.29 -22.04 -7.04
N GLN A 3 1.51 -23.12 -7.12
CA GLN A 3 0.06 -23.10 -7.40
C GLN A 3 -0.72 -22.25 -6.40
N TRP A 4 -0.38 -22.35 -5.11
CA TRP A 4 -0.99 -21.53 -4.05
C TRP A 4 -0.82 -20.02 -4.27
N LEU A 5 0.35 -19.56 -4.74
CA LEU A 5 0.56 -18.14 -5.06
C LEU A 5 -0.26 -17.70 -6.27
N HIS A 6 -0.49 -18.60 -7.23
CA HIS A 6 -1.30 -18.31 -8.41
C HIS A 6 -2.77 -18.13 -8.01
N GLU A 7 -3.32 -19.03 -7.20
CA GLU A 7 -4.70 -18.93 -6.68
C GLU A 7 -4.92 -17.60 -5.95
N LYS A 8 -3.99 -17.19 -5.08
CA LYS A 8 -4.05 -15.90 -4.38
C LYS A 8 -4.10 -14.70 -5.34
N ARG A 9 -3.36 -14.74 -6.46
CA ARG A 9 -3.40 -13.67 -7.46
C ARG A 9 -4.70 -13.67 -8.25
N CYS A 10 -5.22 -14.84 -8.61
CA CYS A 10 -6.50 -14.97 -9.30
C CYS A 10 -7.64 -14.43 -8.42
N GLU A 11 -7.68 -14.76 -7.13
CA GLU A 11 -8.66 -14.22 -6.18
C GLU A 11 -8.68 -12.68 -6.13
N GLU A 12 -7.51 -12.02 -6.24
CA GLU A 12 -7.41 -10.56 -6.24
C GLU A 12 -7.69 -9.94 -7.61
N ALA A 13 -7.42 -10.66 -8.71
CA ALA A 13 -7.83 -10.25 -10.05
C ALA A 13 -9.35 -10.26 -10.20
N ASP A 14 -10.02 -11.32 -9.74
CA ASP A 14 -11.48 -11.42 -9.73
C ASP A 14 -12.11 -10.31 -8.87
N HIS A 15 -11.50 -10.01 -7.72
CA HIS A 15 -11.92 -8.92 -6.85
C HIS A 15 -11.81 -7.56 -7.54
N LEU A 16 -10.70 -7.29 -8.25
CA LEU A 16 -10.51 -6.06 -9.01
C LEU A 16 -11.59 -5.89 -10.07
N VAL A 17 -11.86 -6.93 -10.87
CA VAL A 17 -12.88 -6.91 -11.91
C VAL A 17 -14.25 -6.64 -11.30
N ARG A 18 -14.58 -7.29 -10.19
CA ARG A 18 -15.85 -7.05 -9.47
C ARG A 18 -15.96 -5.63 -8.95
N TYR A 19 -14.90 -5.07 -8.38
CA TYR A 19 -14.88 -3.69 -7.89
C TYR A 19 -15.12 -2.68 -9.02
N VAL A 20 -14.39 -2.80 -10.13
CA VAL A 20 -14.57 -1.94 -11.31
C VAL A 20 -15.97 -2.09 -11.90
N TYR A 21 -16.49 -3.33 -11.98
CA TYR A 21 -17.85 -3.58 -12.41
C TYR A 21 -18.87 -2.87 -11.51
N ASN A 22 -18.77 -3.02 -10.19
CA ASN A 22 -19.66 -2.35 -9.23
C ASN A 22 -19.64 -0.83 -9.40
N GLN A 23 -18.46 -0.25 -9.63
CA GLN A 23 -18.33 1.18 -9.90
C GLN A 23 -19.02 1.59 -11.19
N SER A 24 -18.94 0.79 -12.25
CA SER A 24 -19.61 1.05 -13.54
C SER A 24 -21.14 1.01 -13.46
N GLN A 25 -21.70 0.29 -12.47
CA GLN A 25 -23.14 0.21 -12.26
C GLN A 25 -23.70 1.46 -11.57
N ASN A 26 -22.85 2.30 -10.97
CA ASN A 26 -23.29 3.54 -10.36
C ASN A 26 -23.59 4.58 -11.47
N PRO A 27 -24.73 5.29 -11.45
CA PRO A 27 -25.08 6.28 -12.46
C PRO A 27 -24.05 7.41 -12.64
N ASN A 28 -23.27 7.69 -11.59
CA ASN A 28 -22.15 8.65 -11.58
C ASN A 28 -20.79 7.95 -11.42
N GLY A 29 -20.69 6.69 -11.87
CA GLY A 29 -19.54 5.82 -11.67
C GLY A 29 -18.30 6.28 -12.42
N LEU A 30 -17.48 7.10 -11.77
CA LEU A 30 -16.16 7.48 -12.27
C LEU A 30 -15.10 6.57 -11.67
N VAL A 31 -14.34 5.90 -12.53
CA VAL A 31 -13.26 5.00 -12.11
C VAL A 31 -11.93 5.74 -12.16
N ASN A 32 -11.39 6.07 -11.00
CA ASN A 32 -10.03 6.59 -10.91
C ASN A 32 -9.03 5.43 -11.07
N VAL A 33 -8.48 5.30 -12.28
CA VAL A 33 -7.54 4.22 -12.64
C VAL A 33 -6.31 4.19 -11.73
N ARG A 34 -5.84 5.33 -11.23
CA ARG A 34 -4.72 5.38 -10.27
C ARG A 34 -5.09 4.65 -8.99
N ILE A 35 -6.20 5.01 -8.36
CA ILE A 35 -6.64 4.41 -7.09
C ILE A 35 -6.89 2.91 -7.28
N VAL A 36 -7.56 2.52 -8.37
CA VAL A 36 -7.85 1.12 -8.71
C VAL A 36 -6.55 0.31 -8.87
N ALA A 37 -5.58 0.82 -9.62
CA ALA A 37 -4.30 0.14 -9.83
C ALA A 37 -3.51 0.00 -8.52
N GLN A 38 -3.40 1.09 -7.75
CA GLN A 38 -2.71 1.10 -6.46
C GLN A 38 -3.38 0.13 -5.47
N HIS A 39 -4.70 0.14 -5.41
CA HIS A 39 -5.48 -0.77 -4.58
C HIS A 39 -5.25 -2.24 -4.97
N SER A 40 -5.29 -2.55 -6.28
CA SER A 40 -5.05 -3.91 -6.79
C SER A 40 -3.64 -4.40 -6.44
N CYS A 41 -2.61 -3.62 -6.75
CA CYS A 41 -1.22 -3.96 -6.44
C CYS A 41 -1.02 -4.18 -4.94
N GLY A 42 -1.55 -3.27 -4.12
CA GLY A 42 -1.50 -3.39 -2.65
C GLY A 42 -2.20 -4.65 -2.14
N ASN A 43 -3.37 -4.97 -2.67
CA ASN A 43 -4.13 -6.16 -2.28
C ASN A 43 -3.40 -7.45 -2.65
N VAL A 44 -2.85 -7.55 -3.87
CA VAL A 44 -2.08 -8.73 -4.29
C VAL A 44 -0.92 -8.99 -3.34
N ILE A 45 -0.14 -7.95 -3.02
CA ILE A 45 0.99 -8.08 -2.10
C ILE A 45 0.51 -8.46 -0.70
N ARG A 46 -0.53 -7.80 -0.16
CA ARG A 46 -1.10 -8.15 1.16
C ARG A 46 -1.67 -9.55 1.19
N LYS A 47 -2.27 -10.02 0.10
CA LYS A 47 -2.85 -11.35 0.00
C LYS A 47 -1.77 -12.43 0.00
N ILE A 48 -0.68 -12.20 -0.72
CA ILE A 48 0.48 -13.10 -0.75
C ILE A 48 1.20 -13.08 0.60
N MET A 49 1.52 -11.88 1.11
CA MET A 49 2.34 -11.73 2.31
C MET A 49 1.57 -12.04 3.58
N PHE A 50 0.31 -11.61 3.71
CA PHE A 50 -0.46 -11.69 4.96
C PHE A 50 -1.66 -12.65 4.89
N SER A 51 -1.97 -13.24 3.72
CA SER A 51 -3.23 -13.98 3.49
C SER A 51 -4.48 -13.14 3.81
N LYS A 52 -4.37 -11.82 3.67
CA LYS A 52 -5.42 -10.83 3.95
C LYS A 52 -5.52 -9.86 2.77
N ARG A 53 -6.76 -9.46 2.44
CA ARG A 53 -7.02 -8.46 1.39
C ARG A 53 -6.96 -7.04 1.96
N PHE A 54 -7.68 -6.85 3.06
CA PHE A 54 -7.80 -5.59 3.80
C PHE A 54 -7.10 -5.71 5.17
N PHE A 55 -6.57 -4.59 5.65
CA PHE A 55 -6.20 -4.40 7.04
C PHE A 55 -7.43 -4.12 7.92
N GLY A 56 -8.36 -3.31 7.39
CA GLY A 56 -9.63 -2.98 8.02
C GLY A 56 -10.79 -3.85 7.52
N THR A 57 -12.01 -3.30 7.57
CA THR A 57 -13.23 -3.97 7.08
C THR A 57 -13.38 -3.91 5.55
N GLY A 58 -12.68 -2.98 4.89
CA GLY A 58 -12.90 -2.65 3.48
C GLY A 58 -14.27 -1.99 3.23
N MET A 59 -14.55 -1.62 1.98
CA MET A 59 -15.83 -1.06 1.57
C MET A 59 -16.79 -2.13 1.01
N LYS A 60 -18.09 -1.88 1.08
CA LYS A 60 -19.15 -2.81 0.62
C LYS A 60 -19.07 -3.14 -0.87
N ASP A 61 -18.58 -2.21 -1.66
CA ASP A 61 -18.39 -2.32 -3.10
C ASP A 61 -17.09 -3.07 -3.48
N GLY A 62 -16.25 -3.42 -2.48
CA GLY A 62 -14.93 -3.99 -2.68
C GLY A 62 -13.81 -2.94 -2.83
N GLY A 63 -14.10 -1.66 -2.61
CA GLY A 63 -13.09 -0.60 -2.63
C GLY A 63 -12.15 -0.59 -1.42
N PRO A 64 -11.06 0.19 -1.49
CA PRO A 64 -10.19 0.45 -0.34
C PRO A 64 -10.97 1.11 0.80
N GLY A 65 -10.77 0.64 2.04
CA GLY A 65 -11.16 1.40 3.22
C GLY A 65 -10.08 2.41 3.61
N LEU A 66 -10.34 3.17 4.68
CA LEU A 66 -9.42 4.18 5.19
C LEU A 66 -8.02 3.61 5.48
N GLU A 67 -7.95 2.42 6.08
CA GLU A 67 -6.67 1.77 6.38
C GLU A 67 -5.89 1.38 5.12
N GLU A 68 -6.59 1.02 4.05
CA GLU A 68 -5.95 0.69 2.78
C GLU A 68 -5.43 1.93 2.07
N GLU A 69 -6.18 3.04 2.11
CA GLU A 69 -5.77 4.32 1.55
C GLU A 69 -4.58 4.89 2.30
N GLU A 70 -4.64 4.99 3.64
CA GLU A 70 -3.52 5.46 4.46
C GLU A 70 -2.24 4.64 4.23
N HIS A 71 -2.38 3.31 4.15
CA HIS A 71 -1.25 2.43 3.89
C HIS A 71 -0.68 2.61 2.48
N ALA A 72 -1.54 2.72 1.45
CA ALA A 72 -1.11 2.92 0.08
C ALA A 72 -0.42 4.27 -0.09
N ASP A 73 -1.01 5.35 0.44
CA ASP A 73 -0.44 6.70 0.37
C ASP A 73 0.93 6.76 1.05
N ALA A 74 1.07 6.16 2.22
CA ALA A 74 2.35 6.06 2.92
C ALA A 74 3.39 5.28 2.08
N LEU A 75 2.98 4.16 1.45
CA LEU A 75 3.88 3.38 0.59
C LEU A 75 4.30 4.16 -0.66
N PHE A 76 3.38 4.86 -1.33
CA PHE A 76 3.70 5.68 -2.48
C PHE A 76 4.54 6.91 -2.11
N MET A 77 4.41 7.42 -0.88
CA MET A 77 5.30 8.46 -0.36
C MET A 77 6.73 7.93 -0.21
N ILE A 78 6.91 6.72 0.33
CA ILE A 78 8.24 6.07 0.37
C ILE A 78 8.82 5.95 -1.05
N LEU A 79 8.04 5.43 -2.00
CA LEU A 79 8.48 5.26 -3.39
C LEU A 79 8.84 6.60 -4.04
N LYS A 80 8.07 7.66 -3.78
CA LYS A 80 8.33 9.01 -4.28
C LYS A 80 9.67 9.57 -3.77
N TYR A 81 10.03 9.27 -2.52
CA TYR A 81 11.25 9.78 -1.89
C TYR A 81 12.43 8.81 -1.88
N LEU A 82 12.27 7.60 -2.45
CA LEU A 82 13.31 6.56 -2.45
C LEU A 82 14.61 7.00 -3.12
N HIS A 83 14.51 7.89 -4.12
CA HIS A 83 15.65 8.47 -4.84
C HIS A 83 15.63 10.00 -4.78
N ALA A 84 14.98 10.57 -3.75
CA ALA A 84 15.02 12.00 -3.53
C ALA A 84 16.44 12.41 -3.17
N PHE A 85 16.99 13.33 -3.98
CA PHE A 85 18.30 13.90 -3.74
C PHE A 85 18.32 14.61 -2.38
N ALA A 86 19.30 14.29 -1.53
CA ALA A 86 19.57 15.00 -0.30
C ALA A 86 20.98 15.60 -0.32
N ILE A 87 21.15 16.80 0.22
CA ILE A 87 22.47 17.43 0.38
C ILE A 87 23.39 16.51 1.23
N ALA A 88 22.79 15.78 2.17
CA ALA A 88 23.47 14.79 3.00
C ALA A 88 24.09 13.63 2.21
N ASP A 89 23.63 13.34 0.99
CA ASP A 89 24.21 12.29 0.13
C ASP A 89 25.65 12.64 -0.29
N TYR A 90 25.96 13.93 -0.44
CA TYR A 90 27.31 14.43 -0.71
C TYR A 90 28.07 14.80 0.57
N PHE A 91 27.37 15.37 1.56
CA PHE A 91 27.96 15.83 2.82
C PHE A 91 27.29 15.12 4.01
N PRO A 92 27.70 13.90 4.37
CA PRO A 92 27.00 13.08 5.36
C PRO A 92 26.80 13.73 6.73
N TRP A 93 27.71 14.59 7.16
CA TRP A 93 27.58 15.31 8.43
C TRP A 93 26.39 16.30 8.47
N LEU A 94 25.83 16.68 7.32
CA LEU A 94 24.63 17.52 7.23
C LEU A 94 23.32 16.75 7.43
N GLU A 95 23.35 15.41 7.50
CA GLU A 95 22.15 14.57 7.65
C GLU A 95 21.33 14.87 8.92
N VAL A 96 21.99 15.35 9.97
CA VAL A 96 21.33 15.70 11.25
C VAL A 96 20.36 16.88 11.08
N PHE A 97 20.63 17.77 10.12
CA PHE A 97 19.82 18.97 9.91
C PHE A 97 18.58 18.71 9.05
N ASP A 98 18.57 17.63 8.26
CA ASP A 98 17.48 17.30 7.33
C ASP A 98 17.05 18.52 6.47
N LEU A 99 18.05 19.18 5.86
CA LEU A 99 17.85 20.45 5.14
C LEU A 99 16.77 20.38 4.05
N ASP A 100 16.64 19.22 3.41
CA ASP A 100 15.67 18.97 2.34
C ASP A 100 14.34 18.41 2.87
N GLY A 101 14.25 18.07 4.16
CA GLY A 101 13.07 17.49 4.81
C GLY A 101 12.76 16.03 4.44
N ASN A 102 13.56 15.44 3.54
CA ASN A 102 13.36 14.09 3.02
C ASN A 102 13.36 13.04 4.15
N LYS A 103 14.24 13.17 5.14
CA LYS A 103 14.36 12.20 6.24
C LYS A 103 13.11 12.20 7.11
N ARG A 104 12.57 13.37 7.47
CA ARG A 104 11.31 13.46 8.21
C ARG A 104 10.16 12.85 7.42
N ILE A 105 10.00 13.23 6.15
CA ILE A 105 8.92 12.72 5.28
C ILE A 105 8.99 11.19 5.18
N LEU A 106 10.19 10.65 4.95
CA LEU A 106 10.39 9.21 4.83
C LEU A 106 10.11 8.49 6.15
N LYS A 107 10.52 9.06 7.29
CA LYS A 107 10.20 8.51 8.63
C LYS A 107 8.70 8.44 8.88
N ASP A 108 7.96 9.49 8.56
CA ASP A 108 6.51 9.54 8.75
C ASP A 108 5.79 8.55 7.83
N ALA A 109 6.23 8.44 6.57
CA ALA A 109 5.73 7.47 5.62
C ALA A 109 6.01 6.02 6.06
N ILE A 110 7.22 5.72 6.52
CA ILE A 110 7.57 4.41 7.09
C ILE A 110 6.68 4.10 8.30
N LYS A 111 6.45 5.08 9.19
CA LYS A 111 5.55 4.92 10.33
C LYS A 111 4.12 4.58 9.88
N GLY A 112 3.62 5.24 8.83
CA GLY A 112 2.31 4.96 8.22
C GLY A 112 2.19 3.52 7.69
N VAL A 113 3.23 3.02 7.01
CA VAL A 113 3.26 1.62 6.53
C VAL A 113 3.31 0.63 7.69
N ARG A 114 4.20 0.87 8.66
CA ARG A 114 4.43 0.00 9.83
C ARG A 114 3.22 -0.09 10.75
N LYS A 115 2.42 0.98 10.86
CA LYS A 115 1.14 1.03 11.62
C LYS A 115 0.26 -0.18 11.33
N TYR A 116 0.22 -0.65 10.07
CA TYR A 116 -0.63 -1.76 9.65
C TYR A 116 0.10 -3.10 9.51
N GLN A 117 1.38 -3.09 9.15
CA GLN A 117 2.15 -4.31 8.87
C GLN A 117 2.74 -4.94 10.13
N ASP A 118 3.29 -4.16 11.06
CA ASP A 118 4.11 -4.67 12.18
C ASP A 118 3.30 -5.65 13.04
N SER A 119 2.04 -5.35 13.34
CA SER A 119 1.18 -6.26 14.13
C SER A 119 0.94 -7.62 13.45
N LYS A 120 0.93 -7.68 12.11
CA LYS A 120 0.76 -8.93 11.35
C LYS A 120 2.07 -9.70 11.27
N ILE A 121 3.19 -8.98 11.17
CA ILE A 121 4.54 -9.56 11.14
C ILE A 121 4.87 -10.16 12.50
N ASN A 122 4.71 -9.41 13.59
CA ASN A 122 5.04 -9.88 14.94
C ASN A 122 4.27 -11.15 15.31
N LYS A 123 2.96 -11.20 15.01
CA LYS A 123 2.14 -12.41 15.20
C LYS A 123 2.69 -13.65 14.49
N ARG A 124 3.37 -13.49 13.35
CA ARG A 124 3.97 -14.60 12.60
C ARG A 124 5.36 -14.99 13.06
N VAL A 125 6.08 -14.06 13.69
CA VAL A 125 7.41 -14.32 14.26
C VAL A 125 7.29 -14.98 15.63
N GLU A 126 6.23 -14.67 16.38
CA GLU A 126 5.94 -15.26 17.69
C GLU A 126 5.31 -16.67 17.62
N MET A 127 4.86 -17.11 16.43
CA MET A 127 4.35 -18.46 16.17
C MET A 127 5.49 -19.40 15.73
#